data_AF-A0A371P286-F1
#
_entry.id   AF-A0A371P286-F1
#
_cell.length_a   1.000
_cell.length_b   1.000
_cell.length_c   1.000
_cell.angle_alpha   90.00
_cell.angle_beta   90.00
_cell.angle_gamma   90.00
#
_symmetry.space_group_name_H-M   'P 1'
#
loop_
_entity.id
_entity.type
_entity.pdbx_description
1 polymer ?
#
loop_
_entity_poly.entity_id
_entity_poly.type
_entity_poly.pdbx_seq_one_letter_code
_entity_poly.pdbx_strand_id
1 'polypeptide(L)'
;MTSRSVRLVMFVPVVVTLLTAAAVGAAIVVQDHRETARMARADEVAEAFLSDVGMFRGDVARVIARAREAEPAELRRVLASAVADPPELGEPPAGAERSETYASATATARTFLAPYRRLDRQLRRADVALTFVGAAREALETRATDYVGFGPIGDSAAVRTRLVPAFVEARDDFADVRVPKGQRALAATVREALQYVIDRAGALADSIEVGRSYSFSYTQEFTAAADAVDDYATTVEGDLAEALNAVTASG
;
A
#
# COMPACT_ATOMS: atom_id res chain seq x y z
N MET A 1 37.67 84.00 44.01
CA MET A 1 37.91 82.56 44.32
C MET A 1 36.82 82.19 45.31
N THR A 2 35.82 81.34 45.08
CA THR A 2 35.79 79.98 44.53
C THR A 2 34.30 79.60 44.51
N SER A 3 33.69 79.32 43.35
CA SER A 3 32.36 78.66 43.27
C SER A 3 32.02 78.36 41.81
N ARG A 4 32.76 77.44 41.17
CA ARG A 4 32.33 76.86 39.88
C ARG A 4 32.53 75.35 39.76
N SER A 5 33.11 74.69 40.76
CA SER A 5 33.57 73.30 40.63
C SER A 5 32.60 72.22 41.15
N VAL A 6 31.39 72.56 41.63
CA VAL A 6 30.51 71.58 42.30
C VAL A 6 29.40 71.03 41.38
N ARG A 7 29.03 71.70 40.28
CA ARG A 7 27.94 71.23 39.41
C ARG A 7 28.34 70.22 38.34
N LEU A 8 29.64 70.02 38.08
CA LEU A 8 30.10 69.13 37.00
C LEU A 8 30.21 67.65 37.41
N VAL A 9 30.37 67.36 38.72
CA VAL A 9 30.60 65.99 39.21
C VAL A 9 29.30 65.19 39.39
N MET A 10 28.15 65.87 39.54
CA MET A 10 26.88 65.22 39.87
C MET A 10 26.10 64.67 38.66
N PHE A 11 26.43 65.05 37.43
CA PHE A 11 25.78 64.56 36.20
C PHE A 11 26.53 63.42 35.50
N VAL A 12 27.81 63.21 35.82
CA VAL A 12 28.63 62.12 35.27
C VAL A 12 28.02 60.74 35.55
N PRO A 13 27.49 60.43 36.76
CA PRO A 13 26.89 59.12 37.02
C PRO A 13 25.70 58.89 36.11
N VAL A 14 24.78 59.86 36.00
CA VAL A 14 23.53 59.75 35.23
C VAL A 14 23.80 59.55 33.73
N VAL A 15 24.74 60.30 33.15
CA VAL A 15 25.11 60.17 31.73
C VAL A 15 25.80 58.83 31.45
N VAL A 16 26.63 58.35 32.37
CA VAL A 16 27.28 57.02 32.25
C VAL A 16 26.25 55.90 32.36
N THR A 17 25.26 55.99 33.26
CA THR A 17 24.17 54.99 33.38
C THR A 17 23.26 55.00 32.15
N LEU A 18 22.96 56.17 31.59
CA LEU A 18 22.14 56.28 30.37
C LEU A 18 22.86 55.71 29.13
N LEU A 19 24.17 55.93 29.01
CA LEU A 19 24.99 55.36 27.94
C LEU A 19 25.14 53.84 28.07
N THR A 20 25.30 53.31 29.28
CA THR A 20 25.34 51.85 29.51
C THR A 20 23.98 51.20 29.27
N ALA A 21 22.88 51.82 29.71
CA ALA A 21 21.52 51.33 29.42
C ALA A 21 21.20 51.34 27.91
N ALA A 22 21.60 52.39 27.19
CA ALA A 22 21.45 52.47 25.74
C ALA A 22 22.31 51.43 24.99
N ALA A 23 23.55 51.18 25.44
CA ALA A 23 24.43 50.16 24.86
C ALA A 23 23.90 48.74 25.11
N VAL A 24 23.35 48.45 26.30
CA VAL A 24 22.71 47.17 26.61
C VAL A 24 21.41 46.99 25.83
N GLY A 25 20.58 48.03 25.71
CA GLY A 25 19.37 48.01 24.89
C GLY A 25 19.65 47.78 23.41
N ALA A 26 20.67 48.43 22.85
CA ALA A 26 21.11 48.21 21.47
C ALA A 26 21.68 46.80 21.24
N ALA A 27 22.41 46.25 22.22
CA ALA A 27 22.93 44.89 22.14
C ALA A 27 21.79 43.83 22.16
N ILE A 28 20.76 44.03 22.98
CA ILE A 28 19.58 43.15 23.04
C ILE A 28 18.81 43.16 21.72
N VAL A 29 18.58 44.34 21.12
CA VAL A 29 17.89 44.46 19.82
C VAL A 29 18.67 43.80 18.68
N VAL A 30 20.01 43.90 18.66
CA VAL A 30 20.83 43.23 17.65
C VAL A 30 20.83 41.71 17.83
N GLN A 31 20.74 41.22 19.06
CA GLN A 31 20.67 39.78 19.34
C GLN A 31 19.30 39.21 18.94
N ASP A 32 18.21 39.92 19.24
CA ASP A 32 16.84 39.56 18.84
C ASP A 32 16.67 39.53 17.31
N HIS A 33 17.25 40.50 16.60
CA HIS A 33 17.27 40.49 15.13
C HIS A 33 18.06 39.32 14.54
N ARG A 34 19.18 38.92 15.15
CA ARG A 34 19.97 37.76 14.69
C ARG A 34 19.23 36.46 14.93
N GLU A 35 18.50 36.34 16.02
CA GLU A 35 17.69 35.16 16.32
C GLU A 35 16.48 35.06 15.40
N THR A 36 15.79 36.18 15.14
CA THR A 36 14.69 36.25 14.17
C THR A 36 15.16 35.89 12.76
N ALA A 37 16.31 36.41 12.32
CA ALA A 37 16.88 36.10 11.01
C ALA A 37 17.29 34.61 10.87
N ARG A 38 17.74 33.98 11.95
CA ARG A 38 18.08 32.54 11.99
C ARG A 38 16.83 31.68 11.87
N MET A 39 15.77 32.01 12.61
CA MET A 39 14.47 31.34 12.50
C MET A 39 13.88 31.49 11.11
N ALA A 40 13.89 32.70 10.52
CA ALA A 40 13.39 32.94 9.16
C ALA A 40 14.10 32.08 8.11
N ARG A 41 15.40 31.84 8.26
CA ARG A 41 16.15 30.94 7.36
C ARG A 41 15.76 29.47 7.54
N ALA A 42 15.46 29.04 8.77
CA ALA A 42 14.94 27.71 9.03
C ALA A 42 13.53 27.52 8.44
N ASP A 43 12.68 28.53 8.55
CA ASP A 43 11.35 28.56 7.93
C ASP A 43 11.46 28.48 6.40
N GLU A 44 12.34 29.26 5.77
CA GLU A 44 12.55 29.24 4.31
C GLU A 44 12.97 27.84 3.81
N VAL A 45 13.92 27.18 4.48
CA VAL A 45 14.34 25.81 4.13
C VAL A 45 13.19 24.82 4.30
N ALA A 46 12.41 24.96 5.37
CA ALA A 46 11.27 24.10 5.66
C ALA A 46 10.13 24.27 4.64
N GLU A 47 9.82 25.51 4.26
CA GLU A 47 8.81 25.84 3.26
C GLU A 47 9.20 25.33 1.87
N ALA A 48 10.45 25.50 1.47
CA ALA A 48 10.97 24.94 0.22
C ALA A 48 10.80 23.42 0.18
N PHE A 49 11.21 22.72 1.24
CA PHE A 49 11.02 21.27 1.36
C PHE A 49 9.55 20.86 1.29
N LEU A 50 8.66 21.55 2.02
CA LEU A 50 7.22 21.23 2.02
C LEU A 50 6.59 21.48 0.64
N SER A 51 7.04 22.51 -0.08
CA SER A 51 6.64 22.79 -1.45
C SER A 51 7.08 21.66 -2.39
N ASP A 52 8.34 21.23 -2.30
CA ASP A 52 8.89 20.11 -3.08
C ASP A 52 8.14 18.80 -2.80
N VAL A 53 7.79 18.53 -1.53
CA VAL A 53 6.95 17.38 -1.16
C VAL A 53 5.56 17.46 -1.80
N GLY A 54 4.97 18.66 -1.87
CA GLY A 54 3.70 18.89 -2.56
C GLY A 54 3.79 18.58 -4.06
N MET A 55 4.81 19.11 -4.74
CA MET A 55 5.06 18.83 -6.16
C MET A 55 5.32 17.34 -6.42
N PHE A 56 6.18 16.73 -5.62
CA PHE A 56 6.46 15.29 -5.67
C PHE A 56 5.19 14.46 -5.53
N ARG A 57 4.33 14.78 -4.56
CA ARG A 57 3.05 14.07 -4.36
C ARG A 57 2.14 14.18 -5.59
N GLY A 58 2.00 15.38 -6.14
CA GLY A 58 1.19 15.61 -7.34
C GLY A 58 1.74 14.88 -8.57
N ASP A 59 3.06 14.84 -8.75
CA ASP A 59 3.70 14.14 -9.86
C ASP A 59 3.54 12.62 -9.75
N VAL A 60 3.77 12.05 -8.56
CA VAL A 60 3.54 10.63 -8.32
C VAL A 60 2.06 10.29 -8.52
N ALA A 61 1.13 11.09 -7.98
CA ALA A 61 -0.30 10.88 -8.15
C ALA A 61 -0.70 10.87 -9.63
N ARG A 62 -0.16 11.79 -10.44
CA ARG A 62 -0.42 11.86 -11.88
C ARG A 62 0.11 10.64 -12.63
N VAL A 63 1.31 10.18 -12.28
CA VAL A 63 1.92 8.97 -12.87
C VAL A 63 1.11 7.73 -12.52
N ILE A 64 0.74 7.56 -11.25
CA ILE A 64 -0.07 6.44 -10.77
C ILE A 64 -1.47 6.46 -11.39
N ALA A 65 -2.11 7.63 -11.50
CA ALA A 65 -3.44 7.74 -12.11
C ALA A 65 -3.45 7.30 -13.58
N ARG A 66 -2.40 7.58 -14.35
CA ARG A 66 -2.26 7.12 -15.74
C ARG A 66 -2.07 5.61 -15.87
N ALA A 67 -1.51 4.97 -14.84
CA ALA A 67 -1.27 3.53 -14.80
C ALA A 67 -2.28 2.79 -13.92
N ARG A 68 -3.40 3.43 -13.53
CA ARG A 68 -4.34 2.87 -12.55
C ARG A 68 -4.95 1.53 -12.97
N GLU A 69 -5.12 1.33 -14.26
CA GLU A 69 -5.68 0.11 -14.85
C GLU A 69 -4.61 -0.94 -15.16
N ALA A 70 -3.34 -0.66 -14.91
CA ALA A 70 -2.27 -1.61 -15.12
C ALA A 70 -2.30 -2.73 -14.07
N GLU A 71 -1.79 -3.91 -14.45
CA GLU A 71 -1.63 -5.04 -13.56
C GLU A 71 -0.79 -4.68 -12.32
N PRO A 72 -1.03 -5.28 -11.14
CA PRO A 72 -0.34 -4.90 -9.91
C PRO A 72 1.20 -4.93 -10.02
N ALA A 73 1.76 -5.89 -10.76
CA ALA A 73 3.20 -5.98 -11.00
C ALA A 73 3.76 -4.83 -11.85
N GLU A 74 2.98 -4.34 -12.81
CA GLU A 74 3.34 -3.18 -13.64
C GLU A 74 3.19 -1.89 -12.85
N LEU A 75 2.05 -1.71 -12.18
CA LEU A 75 1.80 -0.55 -11.33
C LEU A 75 2.85 -0.42 -10.21
N ARG A 76 3.36 -1.55 -9.69
CA ARG A 76 4.49 -1.55 -8.76
C ARG A 76 5.78 -1.03 -9.36
N ARG A 77 6.09 -1.37 -10.62
CA ARG A 77 7.27 -0.84 -11.33
C ARG A 77 7.13 0.65 -11.57
N VAL A 78 5.93 1.10 -11.97
CA VAL A 78 5.60 2.52 -12.14
C VAL A 78 5.77 3.28 -10.82
N LEU A 79 5.21 2.76 -9.72
CA LEU A 79 5.36 3.35 -8.39
C LEU A 79 6.83 3.44 -7.97
N ALA A 80 7.60 2.36 -8.12
CA ALA A 80 9.00 2.32 -7.75
C ALA A 80 9.83 3.37 -8.51
N SER A 81 9.55 3.56 -9.80
CA SER A 81 10.19 4.61 -10.60
C SER A 81 9.74 6.01 -10.18
N ALA A 82 8.46 6.20 -9.87
CA ALA A 82 7.92 7.51 -9.51
C ALA A 82 8.45 8.01 -8.15
N VAL A 83 8.77 7.10 -7.23
CA VAL A 83 9.26 7.43 -5.88
C VAL A 83 10.77 7.26 -5.71
N ALA A 84 11.51 7.10 -6.82
CA ALA A 84 12.94 6.82 -6.80
C ALA A 84 13.77 7.96 -6.18
N ASP A 85 13.39 9.21 -6.48
CA ASP A 85 14.11 10.42 -6.07
C ASP A 85 13.20 11.33 -5.22
N PRO A 86 12.97 11.00 -3.94
CA PRO A 86 12.12 11.79 -3.06
C PRO A 86 12.81 13.08 -2.60
N PRO A 87 12.06 14.16 -2.26
CA PRO A 87 12.63 15.38 -1.72
C PRO A 87 13.42 15.18 -0.42
N GLU A 88 14.58 15.81 -0.40
CA GLU A 88 15.57 15.97 0.68
C GLU A 88 15.25 17.08 1.70
N LEU A 89 15.00 16.80 2.99
CA LEU A 89 15.14 17.88 3.98
C LEU A 89 16.64 18.08 4.26
N GLY A 90 17.20 19.21 3.83
CA GLY A 90 18.61 19.54 4.03
C GLY A 90 19.00 19.67 5.51
N GLU A 91 20.31 19.81 5.76
CA GLU A 91 20.85 19.97 7.12
C GLU A 91 20.18 21.12 7.89
N PRO A 92 19.93 20.95 9.21
CA PRO A 92 19.25 21.95 10.01
C PRO A 92 20.07 23.24 10.08
N PRO A 93 19.53 24.38 9.59
CA PRO A 93 20.19 25.66 9.76
C PRO A 93 20.14 26.11 11.24
N ALA A 94 21.02 27.04 11.61
CA ALA A 94 21.00 27.62 12.95
C ALA A 94 19.63 28.24 13.26
N GLY A 95 19.04 27.94 14.43
CA GLY A 95 17.71 28.41 14.82
C GLY A 95 16.57 27.45 14.46
N ALA A 96 16.86 26.34 13.76
CA ALA A 96 15.87 25.31 13.43
C ALA A 96 15.18 24.71 14.66
N GLU A 97 15.88 24.63 15.80
CA GLU A 97 15.32 24.11 17.06
C GLU A 97 14.18 24.96 17.63
N ARG A 98 14.01 26.20 17.14
CA ARG A 98 12.95 27.13 17.53
C ARG A 98 11.90 27.37 16.44
N SER A 99 12.12 26.85 15.23
CA SER A 99 11.19 26.99 14.11
C SER A 99 10.15 25.87 14.15
N GLU A 100 8.88 26.24 14.35
CA GLU A 100 7.75 25.31 14.27
C GLU A 100 7.59 24.74 12.84
N THR A 101 7.88 25.55 11.83
CA THR A 101 7.85 25.14 10.41
C THR A 101 8.87 24.05 10.13
N TYR A 102 10.12 24.22 10.61
CA TYR A 102 11.17 23.22 10.47
C TYR A 102 10.85 21.93 11.25
N ALA A 103 10.22 22.04 12.43
CA ALA A 103 9.72 20.87 13.15
C ALA A 103 8.64 20.12 12.35
N SER A 104 7.71 20.83 11.69
CA SER A 104 6.69 20.26 10.81
C SER A 104 7.29 19.60 9.56
N ALA A 105 8.27 20.25 8.92
CA ALA A 105 9.02 19.70 7.80
C ALA A 105 9.75 18.40 8.21
N THR A 106 10.38 18.40 9.38
CA THR A 106 11.04 17.20 9.94
C THR A 106 10.04 16.06 10.18
N ALA A 107 8.86 16.35 10.73
CA ALA A 107 7.80 15.35 10.92
C ALA A 107 7.29 14.82 9.56
N THR A 108 7.14 15.70 8.58
CA THR A 108 6.74 15.35 7.22
C THR A 108 7.79 14.46 6.55
N ALA A 109 9.08 14.81 6.60
CA ALA A 109 10.18 14.04 6.04
C ALA A 109 10.20 12.57 6.51
N ARG A 110 9.80 12.33 7.77
CA ARG A 110 9.74 10.97 8.34
C ARG A 110 8.57 10.14 7.81
N THR A 111 7.47 10.77 7.38
CA THR A 111 6.18 10.10 7.20
C THR A 111 5.61 10.21 5.80
N PHE A 112 6.03 11.18 4.98
CA PHE A 112 5.39 11.44 3.68
C PHE A 112 5.49 10.28 2.70
N LEU A 113 6.49 9.40 2.85
CA LEU A 113 6.63 8.20 2.03
C LEU A 113 5.78 7.00 2.49
N ALA A 114 5.14 7.08 3.65
CA ALA A 114 4.39 5.97 4.23
C ALA A 114 3.21 5.49 3.34
N PRO A 115 2.43 6.37 2.69
CA PRO A 115 1.36 5.94 1.77
C PRO A 115 1.90 5.14 0.58
N TYR A 116 3.01 5.56 -0.04
CA TYR A 116 3.61 4.83 -1.17
C TYR A 116 4.16 3.46 -0.74
N ARG A 117 4.78 3.37 0.44
CA ARG A 117 5.22 2.09 1.00
C ARG A 117 4.04 1.17 1.32
N ARG A 118 2.89 1.73 1.74
CA ARG A 118 1.65 0.97 1.92
C ARG A 118 1.15 0.44 0.58
N LEU A 119 1.12 1.29 -0.45
CA LEU A 119 0.72 0.90 -1.80
C LEU A 119 1.63 -0.20 -2.38
N ASP A 120 2.95 -0.09 -2.29
CA ASP A 120 3.88 -1.15 -2.75
C ASP A 120 3.58 -2.51 -2.08
N ARG A 121 3.32 -2.51 -0.76
CA ARG A 121 2.95 -3.74 -0.05
C ARG A 121 1.63 -4.33 -0.53
N GLN A 122 0.62 -3.50 -0.79
CA GLN A 122 -0.67 -3.98 -1.29
C GLN A 122 -0.55 -4.47 -2.74
N LEU A 123 0.22 -3.80 -3.60
CA LEU A 123 0.50 -4.27 -4.95
C LEU A 123 1.20 -5.64 -4.95
N ARG A 124 2.18 -5.87 -4.06
CA ARG A 124 2.82 -7.19 -3.91
C ARG A 124 1.85 -8.27 -3.43
N ARG A 125 0.91 -7.93 -2.55
CA ARG A 125 -0.12 -8.87 -2.10
C ARG A 125 -1.12 -9.17 -3.21
N ALA A 126 -1.59 -8.14 -3.91
CA ALA A 126 -2.52 -8.26 -5.02
C ALA A 126 -1.94 -9.11 -6.16
N ASP A 127 -0.67 -8.90 -6.51
CA ASP A 127 0.07 -9.71 -7.51
C ASP A 127 -0.05 -11.23 -7.26
N VAL A 128 0.27 -11.67 -6.03
CA VAL A 128 0.14 -13.08 -5.64
C VAL A 128 -1.32 -13.51 -5.52
N ALA A 129 -2.18 -12.66 -4.97
CA ALA A 129 -3.57 -12.97 -4.73
C ALA A 129 -4.38 -13.14 -6.01
N LEU A 130 -4.22 -12.26 -7.00
CA LEU A 130 -4.92 -12.33 -8.27
C LEU A 130 -4.47 -13.52 -9.11
N THR A 131 -3.19 -13.88 -9.08
CA THR A 131 -2.72 -15.14 -9.69
C THR A 131 -3.42 -16.35 -9.06
N PHE A 132 -3.51 -16.39 -7.72
CA PHE A 132 -4.21 -17.47 -7.01
C PHE A 132 -5.71 -17.50 -7.32
N VAL A 133 -6.38 -16.34 -7.32
CA VAL A 133 -7.81 -16.22 -7.67
C VAL A 133 -8.06 -16.67 -9.10
N GLY A 134 -7.23 -16.26 -10.05
CA GLY A 134 -7.33 -16.67 -11.45
C GLY A 134 -7.25 -18.17 -11.62
N ALA A 135 -6.24 -18.81 -11.02
CA ALA A 135 -6.09 -20.26 -11.06
C ALA A 135 -7.23 -21.01 -10.35
N ALA A 136 -7.73 -20.47 -9.23
CA ALA A 136 -8.87 -21.06 -8.54
C ALA A 136 -10.14 -21.03 -9.41
N ARG A 137 -10.39 -19.89 -10.08
CA ARG A 137 -11.52 -19.75 -11.01
C ARG A 137 -11.39 -20.69 -12.20
N GLU A 138 -10.21 -20.74 -12.82
CA GLU A 138 -9.93 -21.66 -13.93
C GLU A 138 -10.18 -23.12 -13.54
N ALA A 139 -9.70 -23.55 -12.36
CA ALA A 139 -9.95 -24.90 -11.88
C ALA A 139 -11.45 -25.16 -11.63
N LEU A 140 -12.17 -24.21 -11.04
CA LEU A 140 -13.61 -24.29 -10.77
C LEU A 140 -14.49 -24.12 -12.02
N GLU A 141 -13.94 -23.62 -13.13
CA GLU A 141 -14.62 -23.56 -14.42
C GLU A 141 -14.70 -24.93 -15.11
N THR A 142 -13.90 -25.91 -14.67
CA THR A 142 -13.93 -27.28 -15.19
C THR A 142 -15.32 -27.90 -15.04
N ARG A 143 -15.96 -28.27 -16.15
CA ARG A 143 -17.30 -28.87 -16.14
C ARG A 143 -17.27 -30.34 -16.53
N ALA A 144 -18.02 -31.16 -15.81
CA ALA A 144 -18.16 -32.56 -16.15
C ALA A 144 -18.73 -32.77 -17.56
N THR A 145 -19.67 -31.91 -17.97
CA THR A 145 -20.31 -31.94 -19.29
C THR A 145 -19.35 -31.84 -20.46
N ASP A 146 -18.18 -31.22 -20.27
CA ASP A 146 -17.21 -31.02 -21.35
C ASP A 146 -16.47 -32.33 -21.69
N TYR A 147 -16.48 -33.31 -20.77
CA TYR A 147 -15.76 -34.58 -20.91
C TYR A 147 -16.67 -35.77 -21.20
N VAL A 148 -17.90 -35.76 -20.66
CA VAL A 148 -18.86 -36.87 -20.77
C VAL A 148 -20.17 -36.49 -21.47
N GLY A 149 -20.30 -35.24 -21.92
CA GLY A 149 -21.48 -34.74 -22.64
C GLY A 149 -22.65 -34.39 -21.73
N PHE A 150 -23.78 -34.05 -22.36
CA PHE A 150 -25.05 -33.76 -21.68
C PHE A 150 -25.92 -35.02 -21.57
N GLY A 151 -26.58 -35.19 -20.43
CA GLY A 151 -27.56 -36.25 -20.20
C GLY A 151 -27.06 -37.40 -19.32
N PRO A 152 -27.77 -38.54 -19.29
CA PRO A 152 -27.40 -39.68 -18.48
C PRO A 152 -26.04 -40.25 -18.90
N ILE A 153 -25.11 -40.34 -17.96
CA ILE A 153 -23.78 -40.91 -18.20
C ILE A 153 -23.89 -42.43 -18.12
N GLY A 154 -23.77 -43.11 -19.27
CA GLY A 154 -23.83 -44.57 -19.37
C GLY A 154 -22.49 -45.25 -19.70
N ASP A 155 -21.45 -44.46 -19.96
CA ASP A 155 -20.12 -44.96 -20.35
C ASP A 155 -19.12 -44.76 -19.20
N SER A 156 -18.86 -45.83 -18.46
CA SER A 156 -17.88 -45.83 -17.37
C SER A 156 -16.44 -45.60 -17.86
N ALA A 157 -16.12 -45.99 -19.10
CA ALA A 157 -14.79 -45.79 -19.67
C ALA A 157 -14.53 -44.30 -19.93
N ALA A 158 -15.51 -43.57 -20.46
CA ALA A 158 -15.40 -42.11 -20.63
C ALA A 158 -15.17 -41.38 -19.30
N VAL A 159 -15.84 -41.82 -18.22
CA VAL A 159 -15.65 -41.24 -16.88
C VAL A 159 -14.22 -41.45 -16.39
N ARG A 160 -13.69 -42.67 -16.48
CA ARG A 160 -12.34 -42.99 -15.94
C ARG A 160 -11.19 -42.46 -16.78
N THR A 161 -11.39 -42.34 -18.10
CA THR A 161 -10.30 -41.97 -19.03
C THR A 161 -10.29 -40.50 -19.41
N ARG A 162 -11.39 -39.77 -19.17
CA ARG A 162 -11.48 -38.34 -19.50
C ARG A 162 -11.88 -37.49 -18.30
N LEU A 163 -13.04 -37.77 -17.69
CA LEU A 163 -13.59 -36.92 -16.62
C LEU A 163 -12.68 -36.89 -15.39
N VAL A 164 -12.35 -38.06 -14.84
CA VAL A 164 -11.51 -38.15 -13.65
C VAL A 164 -10.12 -37.54 -13.90
N PRO A 165 -9.39 -37.91 -14.98
CA PRO A 165 -8.10 -37.29 -15.29
C PRO A 165 -8.14 -35.77 -15.42
N ALA A 166 -9.17 -35.21 -16.07
CA ALA A 166 -9.26 -33.76 -16.23
C ALA A 166 -9.44 -33.01 -14.89
N PHE A 167 -10.25 -33.54 -13.98
CA PHE A 167 -10.39 -32.93 -12.65
C PHE A 167 -9.15 -33.16 -11.78
N VAL A 168 -8.41 -34.26 -11.98
CA VAL A 168 -7.11 -34.47 -11.34
C VAL A 168 -6.10 -33.43 -11.83
N GLU A 169 -6.02 -33.21 -13.15
CA GLU A 169 -5.17 -32.19 -13.76
C GLU A 169 -5.49 -30.79 -13.22
N ALA A 170 -6.77 -30.38 -13.27
CA ALA A 170 -7.19 -29.07 -12.72
C ALA A 170 -6.86 -28.89 -11.23
N ARG A 171 -6.99 -29.97 -10.42
CA ARG A 171 -6.63 -29.95 -8.99
C ARG A 171 -5.12 -29.81 -8.79
N ASP A 172 -4.33 -30.53 -9.57
CA ASP A 172 -2.88 -30.57 -9.43
C ASP A 172 -2.26 -29.26 -9.95
N ASP A 173 -2.75 -28.72 -11.07
CA ASP A 173 -2.37 -27.41 -11.59
C ASP A 173 -2.66 -26.29 -10.58
N PHE A 174 -3.84 -26.31 -9.95
CA PHE A 174 -4.16 -25.36 -8.88
C PHE A 174 -3.27 -25.54 -7.64
N ALA A 175 -2.89 -26.77 -7.30
CA ALA A 175 -2.05 -27.06 -6.14
C ALA A 175 -0.62 -26.54 -6.29
N ASP A 176 -0.13 -26.38 -7.52
CA ASP A 176 1.19 -25.80 -7.83
C ASP A 176 1.22 -24.27 -7.69
N VAL A 177 0.05 -23.62 -7.64
CA VAL A 177 -0.05 -22.17 -7.48
C VAL A 177 0.25 -21.73 -6.05
N ARG A 178 1.05 -20.68 -5.94
CA ARG A 178 1.44 -20.11 -4.65
C ARG A 178 0.22 -19.61 -3.87
N VAL A 179 -0.05 -20.25 -2.73
CA VAL A 179 -1.12 -19.82 -1.81
C VAL A 179 -0.77 -18.48 -1.11
N PRO A 180 -1.65 -17.46 -1.18
CA PRO A 180 -1.46 -16.21 -0.45
C PRO A 180 -1.41 -16.40 1.06
N LYS A 181 -0.70 -15.53 1.77
CA LYS A 181 -0.58 -15.62 3.24
C LYS A 181 -1.96 -15.52 3.88
N GLY A 182 -2.30 -16.51 4.71
CA GLY A 182 -3.61 -16.58 5.39
C GLY A 182 -4.68 -17.35 4.62
N GLN A 183 -4.46 -17.69 3.34
CA GLN A 183 -5.47 -18.31 2.47
C GLN A 183 -5.33 -19.83 2.32
N ARG A 184 -4.72 -20.51 3.30
CA ARG A 184 -4.58 -21.98 3.29
C ARG A 184 -5.93 -22.70 3.36
N ALA A 185 -6.88 -22.13 4.11
CA ALA A 185 -8.22 -22.68 4.23
C ALA A 185 -8.98 -22.57 2.88
N LEU A 186 -8.94 -21.39 2.24
CA LEU A 186 -9.54 -21.19 0.91
C LEU A 186 -8.95 -22.15 -0.14
N ALA A 187 -7.62 -22.30 -0.17
CA ALA A 187 -6.96 -23.27 -1.04
C ALA A 187 -7.35 -24.73 -0.73
N ALA A 188 -7.67 -25.05 0.53
CA ALA A 188 -8.22 -26.36 0.87
C ALA A 188 -9.65 -26.51 0.34
N THR A 189 -10.51 -25.51 0.52
CA THR A 189 -11.89 -25.52 0.01
C THR A 189 -11.96 -25.78 -1.50
N VAL A 190 -11.14 -25.10 -2.30
CA VAL A 190 -11.10 -25.31 -3.77
C VAL A 190 -10.64 -26.73 -4.11
N ARG A 191 -9.57 -27.22 -3.46
CA ARG A 191 -9.08 -28.59 -3.68
C ARG A 191 -10.07 -29.65 -3.25
N GLU A 192 -10.78 -29.43 -2.16
CA GLU A 192 -11.83 -30.33 -1.66
C GLU A 192 -13.02 -30.38 -2.61
N ALA A 193 -13.41 -29.26 -3.21
CA ALA A 193 -14.46 -29.23 -4.23
C ALA A 193 -14.06 -30.06 -5.47
N LEU A 194 -12.82 -29.91 -5.96
CA LEU A 194 -12.30 -30.70 -7.08
C LEU A 194 -12.20 -32.19 -6.72
N GLN A 195 -11.69 -32.50 -5.52
CA GLN A 195 -11.58 -33.87 -5.01
C GLN A 195 -12.96 -34.54 -4.90
N TYR A 196 -13.97 -33.80 -4.44
CA TYR A 196 -15.32 -34.30 -4.35
C TYR A 196 -15.84 -34.78 -5.71
N VAL A 197 -15.60 -34.04 -6.79
CA VAL A 197 -15.99 -34.47 -8.14
C VAL A 197 -15.23 -35.72 -8.56
N ILE A 198 -13.91 -35.80 -8.30
CA ILE A 198 -13.09 -36.98 -8.60
C ILE A 198 -13.66 -38.23 -7.91
N ASP A 199 -13.96 -38.13 -6.61
CA ASP A 199 -14.48 -39.25 -5.82
C ASP A 199 -15.87 -39.67 -6.29
N ARG A 200 -16.76 -38.70 -6.54
CA ARG A 200 -18.12 -38.96 -7.03
C ARG A 200 -18.15 -39.50 -8.45
N ALA A 201 -17.27 -39.03 -9.32
CA ALA A 201 -17.10 -39.57 -10.67
C ALA A 201 -16.58 -41.01 -10.64
N GLY A 202 -15.64 -41.33 -9.73
CA GLY A 202 -15.20 -42.70 -9.50
C GLY A 202 -16.35 -43.62 -9.07
N ALA A 203 -17.13 -43.20 -8.07
CA ALA A 203 -18.31 -43.94 -7.62
C ALA A 203 -19.38 -44.11 -8.71
N LEU A 204 -19.58 -43.08 -9.55
CA LEU A 204 -20.43 -43.16 -10.73
C LEU A 204 -19.94 -44.23 -11.70
N ALA A 205 -18.66 -44.23 -12.06
CA ALA A 205 -18.10 -45.23 -12.98
C ALA A 205 -18.30 -46.66 -12.45
N ASP A 206 -18.05 -46.88 -11.15
CA ASP A 206 -18.24 -48.19 -10.52
C ASP A 206 -19.72 -48.62 -10.54
N SER A 207 -20.65 -47.68 -10.34
CA SER A 207 -22.08 -47.97 -10.38
C SER A 207 -22.59 -48.34 -11.78
N ILE A 208 -22.06 -47.69 -12.83
CA ILE A 208 -22.39 -47.97 -14.23
C ILE A 208 -22.00 -49.41 -14.58
N GLU A 209 -20.82 -49.85 -14.15
CA GLU A 209 -20.32 -51.21 -14.44
C GLU A 209 -21.19 -52.32 -13.85
N VAL A 210 -21.80 -52.07 -12.69
CA VAL A 210 -22.72 -53.02 -12.05
C VAL A 210 -24.18 -52.81 -12.46
N GLY A 211 -24.44 -52.00 -13.49
CA GLY A 211 -25.77 -51.75 -14.04
C GLY A 211 -26.70 -50.98 -13.09
N ARG A 212 -26.15 -50.18 -12.16
CA ARG A 212 -26.92 -49.37 -11.21
C ARG A 212 -26.99 -47.94 -11.69
N SER A 213 -28.18 -47.35 -11.59
CA SER A 213 -28.34 -45.90 -11.78
C SER A 213 -27.70 -45.14 -10.62
N TYR A 214 -26.86 -44.17 -10.95
CA TYR A 214 -26.26 -43.23 -10.01
C TYR A 214 -26.23 -41.85 -10.63
N SER A 215 -26.52 -40.84 -9.83
CA SER A 215 -26.35 -39.44 -10.20
C SER A 215 -25.73 -38.71 -9.02
N PHE A 216 -24.90 -37.73 -9.32
CA PHE A 216 -24.39 -36.83 -8.31
C PHE A 216 -24.46 -35.39 -8.84
N SER A 217 -24.59 -34.46 -7.91
CA SER A 217 -24.40 -33.05 -8.16
C SER A 217 -23.20 -32.59 -7.36
N TYR A 218 -22.48 -31.61 -7.90
CA TYR A 218 -21.34 -30.96 -7.28
C TYR A 218 -21.50 -29.43 -7.27
N THR A 219 -22.69 -28.93 -7.65
CA THR A 219 -22.99 -27.51 -7.76
C THR A 219 -22.81 -26.81 -6.42
N GLN A 220 -23.21 -27.45 -5.31
CA GLN A 220 -23.12 -26.84 -3.99
C GLN A 220 -21.66 -26.61 -3.58
N GLU A 221 -20.81 -27.61 -3.77
CA GLU A 221 -19.39 -27.56 -3.45
C GLU A 221 -18.66 -26.52 -4.32
N PHE A 222 -18.97 -26.48 -5.62
CA PHE A 222 -18.38 -25.53 -6.55
C PHE A 222 -18.84 -24.09 -6.30
N THR A 223 -20.13 -23.87 -6.06
CA THR A 223 -20.65 -22.54 -5.73
C THR A 223 -20.04 -22.04 -4.43
N ALA A 224 -19.98 -22.86 -3.39
CA ALA A 224 -19.37 -22.44 -2.12
C ALA A 224 -17.88 -22.10 -2.27
N ALA A 225 -17.14 -22.87 -3.08
CA ALA A 225 -15.74 -22.57 -3.37
C ALA A 225 -15.58 -21.29 -4.21
N ALA A 226 -16.41 -21.12 -5.24
CA ALA A 226 -16.40 -19.94 -6.10
C ALA A 226 -16.74 -18.66 -5.33
N ASP A 227 -17.80 -18.69 -4.52
CA ASP A 227 -18.20 -17.56 -3.67
C ASP A 227 -17.05 -17.16 -2.73
N ALA A 228 -16.38 -18.13 -2.10
CA ALA A 228 -15.25 -17.87 -1.21
C ALA A 228 -14.02 -17.28 -1.95
N VAL A 229 -13.79 -17.69 -3.21
CA VAL A 229 -12.75 -17.12 -4.08
C VAL A 229 -13.11 -15.67 -4.45
N ASP A 230 -14.37 -15.40 -4.78
CA ASP A 230 -14.86 -14.08 -5.15
C ASP A 230 -14.87 -13.10 -3.97
N ASP A 231 -15.23 -13.55 -2.78
CA ASP A 231 -15.11 -12.78 -1.54
C ASP A 231 -13.66 -12.36 -1.26
N TYR A 232 -12.72 -13.29 -1.49
CA TYR A 232 -11.30 -12.99 -1.34
C TYR A 232 -10.81 -12.00 -2.41
N ALA A 233 -11.22 -12.18 -3.68
CA ALA A 233 -10.90 -11.25 -4.76
C ALA A 233 -11.40 -9.83 -4.45
N THR A 234 -12.66 -9.72 -4.02
CA THR A 234 -13.28 -8.44 -3.63
C THR A 234 -12.51 -7.76 -2.50
N THR A 235 -12.07 -8.53 -1.50
CA THR A 235 -11.25 -8.00 -0.40
C THR A 235 -9.92 -7.43 -0.90
N VAL A 236 -9.24 -8.15 -1.79
CA VAL A 236 -7.95 -7.74 -2.37
C VAL A 236 -8.11 -6.47 -3.22
N GLU A 237 -9.14 -6.42 -4.05
CA GLU A 237 -9.46 -5.25 -4.88
C GLU A 237 -9.80 -4.04 -4.02
N GLY A 238 -10.58 -4.21 -2.94
CA GLY A 238 -10.89 -3.17 -1.98
C GLY A 238 -9.64 -2.61 -1.28
N ASP A 239 -8.78 -3.48 -0.77
CA ASP A 239 -7.50 -3.13 -0.12
C ASP A 239 -6.58 -2.34 -1.06
N LEU A 240 -6.53 -2.74 -2.33
CA LEU A 240 -5.74 -2.08 -3.36
C LEU A 240 -6.33 -0.71 -3.73
N ALA A 241 -7.65 -0.64 -3.91
CA ALA A 241 -8.35 0.61 -4.20
C ALA A 241 -8.19 1.63 -3.08
N GLU A 242 -8.28 1.22 -1.82
CA GLU A 242 -8.03 2.08 -0.66
C GLU A 242 -6.60 2.64 -0.68
N ALA A 243 -5.61 1.76 -0.92
CA ALA A 243 -4.21 2.17 -0.97
C ALA A 243 -3.89 3.10 -2.15
N LEU A 244 -4.52 2.87 -3.31
CA LEU A 244 -4.41 3.74 -4.48
C LEU A 244 -5.01 5.11 -4.19
N ASN A 245 -6.23 5.16 -3.65
CA ASN A 245 -6.92 6.40 -3.31
C ASN A 245 -6.12 7.23 -2.30
N ALA A 246 -5.46 6.59 -1.32
CA ALA A 246 -4.61 7.29 -0.36
C ALA A 246 -3.42 8.04 -1.02
N VAL A 247 -2.96 7.56 -2.18
CA VAL A 247 -1.87 8.18 -2.94
C VAL A 247 -2.38 9.20 -3.96
N THR A 248 -3.53 8.96 -4.59
CA THR A 248 -4.06 9.82 -5.66
C THR A 248 -4.98 10.94 -5.18
N ALA A 249 -5.62 10.81 -4.02
CA ALA A 249 -6.47 11.87 -3.44
C ALA A 249 -5.68 12.93 -2.66
N SER A 250 -4.41 12.67 -2.40
CA SER A 250 -3.51 13.50 -1.60
C SER A 250 -2.61 14.43 -2.43
N GLY A 251 -2.80 14.45 -3.75
CA GLY A 251 -1.99 15.20 -4.73
C GLY A 251 -2.82 16.12 -5.60
#